data_AF-A0A2D6TKU0-F1
#
_entry.id   AF-A0A2D6TKU0-F1
#
_cell.length_a   1.000
_cell.length_b   1.000
_cell.length_c   1.000
_cell.angle_alpha   90.00
_cell.angle_beta   90.00
_cell.angle_gamma   90.00
#
_symmetry.space_group_name_H-M   'P 1'
#
loop_
_entity.id
_entity.type
_entity.pdbx_description
1 polymer ?
#
loop_
_entity_poly.entity_id
_entity_poly.type
_entity_poly.pdbx_seq_one_letter_code
_entity_poly.pdbx_strand_id
1 'polypeptide(L)'
;MKRLISLISAIVISLVSFTGIALSADSKKPTRIPIHNWSSQVVMAYVIGGIIKDMGGNVEYVPADSQKVYESIRIGDVDISHEVWQSAFGKSFDAARDAGGLLDWGDHVARSLEDMGYPNWVAEKGLCPGLPD
;
A
#
# COMPACT_ATOMS: atom_id res chain seq x y z
N MET A 1 19.61 55.03 12.83
CA MET A 1 19.99 54.03 11.79
C MET A 1 20.21 52.64 12.37
N LYS A 2 21.18 52.41 13.28
CA LYS A 2 21.47 51.07 13.85
C LYS A 2 20.27 50.38 14.54
N ARG A 3 19.46 51.12 15.31
CA ARG A 3 18.23 50.60 15.96
C ARG A 3 17.14 50.23 14.95
N LEU A 4 17.01 51.01 13.87
CA LEU A 4 16.03 50.76 12.81
C LEU A 4 16.40 49.50 12.02
N ILE A 5 17.69 49.33 11.71
CA ILE A 5 18.23 48.13 11.06
C ILE A 5 18.02 46.90 11.96
N SER A 6 18.29 47.02 13.26
CA SER A 6 18.06 45.93 14.24
C SER A 6 16.60 45.49 14.35
N LEU A 7 15.66 46.43 14.29
CA LEU A 7 14.22 46.13 14.32
C LEU A 7 13.75 45.44 13.04
N ILE A 8 14.25 45.90 11.88
CA ILE A 8 13.94 45.27 10.59
C ILE A 8 14.51 43.85 10.53
N SER A 9 15.75 43.64 11.00
CA SER A 9 16.36 42.31 11.08
C SER A 9 15.57 41.35 11.99
N ALA A 10 15.08 41.81 13.15
CA ALA A 10 14.28 40.99 14.04
C ALA A 10 12.92 40.58 13.43
N ILE A 11 12.29 41.49 12.68
CA ILE A 11 11.04 41.22 11.96
C ILE A 11 11.26 40.18 10.85
N VAL A 12 12.32 40.33 10.06
CA VAL A 12 12.67 39.38 8.99
C VAL A 12 12.97 37.99 9.56
N ILE A 13 13.73 37.90 10.66
CA ILE A 13 14.01 36.62 11.32
C ILE A 13 12.71 35.97 11.83
N SER A 14 11.82 36.75 12.47
CA SER A 14 10.53 36.24 12.97
C SER A 14 9.58 35.76 11.87
N LEU A 15 9.57 36.42 10.71
CA LEU A 15 8.76 36.01 9.55
C LEU A 15 9.29 34.72 8.92
N VAL A 16 10.61 34.56 8.84
CA VAL A 16 11.26 33.34 8.28
C VAL A 16 11.11 32.15 9.21
N SER A 17 11.12 32.36 10.53
CA SER A 17 10.91 31.29 11.52
C SER A 17 9.50 30.68 11.48
N PHE A 18 8.49 31.43 11.02
CA PHE A 18 7.12 30.90 10.86
C PHE A 18 6.87 30.23 9.50
N THR A 19 7.64 30.56 8.47
CA THR A 19 7.52 29.89 7.15
C THR A 19 8.13 28.49 7.11
N GLY A 20 8.92 28.12 8.12
CA GLY A 20 9.61 26.82 8.20
C GLY A 20 8.74 25.66 8.69
N ILE A 21 7.56 25.93 9.26
CA ILE A 21 6.55 24.91 9.52
C ILE A 21 5.67 24.81 8.27
N ALA A 22 6.29 24.43 7.16
CA ALA A 22 5.52 23.85 6.08
C ALA A 22 4.98 22.52 6.63
N LEU A 23 3.78 22.56 7.20
CA LEU A 23 2.89 21.40 7.19
C LEU A 23 2.81 21.01 5.73
N SER A 24 3.63 20.06 5.29
CA SER A 24 3.63 19.61 3.91
C SER A 24 2.24 19.03 3.68
N ALA A 25 1.37 19.82 3.05
CA ALA A 25 0.04 19.37 2.71
C ALA A 25 0.19 18.15 1.81
N ASP A 26 -0.61 17.12 2.08
CA ASP A 26 -0.64 15.94 1.23
C ASP A 26 -0.96 16.32 -0.22
N SER A 27 -0.41 15.54 -1.14
CA SER A 27 -0.68 15.69 -2.56
C SER A 27 -2.18 15.63 -2.82
N LYS A 28 -2.69 16.50 -3.69
CA LYS A 28 -4.09 16.43 -4.15
C LYS A 28 -4.36 15.26 -5.10
N LYS A 29 -3.31 14.61 -5.62
CA LYS A 29 -3.43 13.44 -6.50
C LYS A 29 -4.06 12.28 -5.73
N PRO A 30 -4.95 11.49 -6.34
CA PRO A 30 -5.53 10.33 -5.68
C PRO A 30 -4.47 9.26 -5.40
N THR A 31 -4.60 8.58 -4.26
CA THR A 31 -3.92 7.30 -4.03
C THR A 31 -4.60 6.23 -4.88
N ARG A 32 -3.84 5.60 -5.76
CA ARG A 32 -4.28 4.51 -6.64
C ARG A 32 -4.15 3.19 -5.91
N ILE A 33 -5.30 2.62 -5.56
CA ILE A 33 -5.41 1.34 -4.88
C ILE A 33 -5.77 0.27 -5.92
N PRO A 34 -5.02 -0.84 -6.01
CA PRO A 34 -5.30 -1.89 -6.97
C PRO A 34 -6.56 -2.67 -6.59
N ILE A 35 -7.29 -3.13 -7.60
CA ILE A 35 -8.40 -4.08 -7.48
C ILE A 35 -8.02 -5.36 -8.23
N HIS A 36 -7.95 -6.46 -7.50
CA HIS A 36 -7.71 -7.80 -8.03
C HIS A 36 -9.01 -8.59 -8.13
N ASN A 37 -8.93 -9.92 -8.09
CA ASN A 37 -10.03 -10.82 -8.44
C ASN A 37 -10.48 -11.77 -7.31
N TRP A 38 -10.19 -11.44 -6.04
CA TRP A 38 -10.70 -12.19 -4.89
C TRP A 38 -11.30 -11.28 -3.82
N SER A 39 -12.26 -11.82 -3.06
CA SER A 39 -13.17 -11.01 -2.25
C SER A 39 -12.49 -10.23 -1.12
N SER A 40 -11.57 -10.84 -0.37
CA SER A 40 -10.92 -10.17 0.76
C SER A 40 -10.16 -8.93 0.30
N GLN A 41 -9.41 -9.05 -0.79
CA GLN A 41 -8.62 -7.94 -1.31
C GLN A 41 -9.49 -6.81 -1.84
N VAL A 42 -10.56 -7.14 -2.57
CA VAL A 42 -11.50 -6.12 -3.08
C VAL A 42 -12.14 -5.38 -1.92
N VAL A 43 -12.64 -6.10 -0.91
CA VAL A 43 -13.27 -5.49 0.27
C VAL A 43 -12.26 -4.61 1.02
N MET A 44 -11.06 -5.11 1.28
CA MET A 44 -10.04 -4.35 2.02
C MET A 44 -9.56 -3.11 1.24
N ALA A 45 -9.54 -3.16 -0.09
CA ALA A 45 -9.23 -1.99 -0.92
C ALA A 45 -10.23 -0.84 -0.67
N TYR A 46 -11.52 -1.16 -0.61
CA TYR A 46 -12.56 -0.17 -0.33
C TYR A 46 -12.54 0.32 1.12
N VAL A 47 -12.20 -0.54 2.09
CA VAL A 47 -12.02 -0.12 3.49
C VAL A 47 -10.87 0.87 3.62
N ILE A 48 -9.69 0.55 3.07
CA ILE A 48 -8.51 1.43 3.10
C ILE A 48 -8.80 2.73 2.36
N GLY A 49 -9.44 2.67 1.19
CA GLY A 49 -9.85 3.87 0.47
C GLY A 49 -10.87 4.72 1.24
N GLY A 50 -11.75 4.11 2.03
CA GLY A 50 -12.65 4.83 2.94
C GLY A 50 -11.88 5.59 4.02
N ILE A 51 -10.88 4.94 4.64
CA ILE A 51 -10.01 5.56 5.65
C ILE A 51 -9.24 6.74 5.07
N ILE A 52 -8.64 6.58 3.88
CA ILE A 52 -7.89 7.67 3.22
C ILE A 52 -8.81 8.87 2.93
N LYS A 53 -10.05 8.63 2.49
CA LYS A 53 -11.04 9.70 2.26
C LYS A 53 -11.44 10.40 3.55
N ASP A 54 -11.64 9.66 4.64
CA ASP A 54 -11.97 10.21 5.96
C ASP A 54 -10.86 11.12 6.51
N MET A 55 -9.60 10.77 6.21
CA MET A 55 -8.42 11.61 6.49
C MET A 55 -8.28 12.84 5.58
N GLY A 56 -9.21 13.05 4.63
CA GLY A 56 -9.20 14.18 3.69
C GLY A 56 -8.43 13.93 2.38
N GLY A 57 -7.99 12.69 2.13
CA GLY A 57 -7.31 12.28 0.91
C GLY A 57 -8.26 11.93 -0.24
N ASN A 58 -7.69 11.70 -1.43
CA ASN A 58 -8.41 11.22 -2.62
C ASN A 58 -7.96 9.81 -3.00
N VAL A 59 -8.82 9.04 -3.66
CA VAL A 59 -8.54 7.63 -3.97
C VAL A 59 -9.07 7.29 -5.35
N GLU A 60 -8.30 6.52 -6.10
CA GLU A 60 -8.66 5.93 -7.38
C GLU A 60 -8.51 4.40 -7.28
N TYR A 61 -9.48 3.65 -7.78
CA TYR A 61 -9.41 2.19 -7.79
C TYR A 61 -9.01 1.72 -9.18
N VAL A 62 -7.90 1.00 -9.27
CA VAL A 62 -7.30 0.60 -10.55
C VAL A 62 -7.35 -0.91 -10.71
N PRO A 63 -8.04 -1.46 -11.73
CA PRO A 63 -7.94 -2.88 -12.03
C PRO A 63 -6.48 -3.28 -12.32
N ALA A 64 -5.97 -4.28 -11.60
CA ALA A 64 -4.58 -4.68 -11.70
C ALA A 64 -4.43 -6.21 -11.71
N ASP A 65 -3.55 -6.70 -12.59
CA ASP A 65 -3.07 -8.07 -12.56
C ASP A 65 -2.27 -8.31 -11.28
N SER A 66 -2.64 -9.35 -10.53
CA SER A 66 -2.14 -9.63 -9.19
C SER A 66 -0.63 -9.91 -9.13
N GLN A 67 0.00 -10.30 -10.24
CA GLN A 67 1.44 -10.51 -10.33
C GLN A 67 2.17 -9.27 -10.82
N LYS A 68 1.57 -8.52 -11.75
CA LYS A 68 2.23 -7.35 -12.36
C LYS A 68 2.09 -6.07 -11.53
N VAL A 69 1.17 -6.04 -10.56
CA VAL A 69 0.92 -4.87 -9.71
C VAL A 69 2.19 -4.37 -9.01
N TYR A 70 3.13 -5.24 -8.66
CA TYR A 70 4.37 -4.86 -7.99
C TYR A 70 5.30 -4.03 -8.88
N GLU A 71 5.37 -4.36 -10.18
CA GLU A 71 6.08 -3.53 -11.15
C GLU A 71 5.37 -2.19 -11.33
N SER A 72 4.03 -2.19 -11.40
CA SER A 72 3.24 -0.95 -11.45
C SER A 72 3.47 -0.07 -10.22
N ILE A 73 3.63 -0.65 -9.03
CA ILE A 73 3.99 0.11 -7.83
C ILE A 73 5.40 0.67 -7.97
N ARG A 74 6.35 -0.16 -8.39
CA ARG A 74 7.77 0.22 -8.53
C ARG A 74 7.98 1.42 -9.45
N ILE A 75 7.22 1.52 -10.53
CA ILE A 75 7.29 2.63 -11.49
C ILE A 75 6.34 3.79 -11.18
N GLY A 76 5.52 3.67 -10.14
CA GLY A 76 4.58 4.70 -9.71
C GLY A 76 3.32 4.80 -10.57
N ASP A 77 2.81 3.68 -11.10
CA ASP A 77 1.49 3.55 -11.73
C ASP A 77 0.38 3.12 -10.74
N VAL A 78 0.77 2.48 -9.65
CA VAL A 78 -0.08 2.12 -8.49
C VAL A 78 0.65 2.56 -7.23
N ASP A 79 -0.06 2.91 -6.15
CA ASP A 79 0.59 3.50 -4.97
C ASP A 79 0.80 2.50 -3.83
N ILE A 80 -0.06 1.49 -3.69
CA ILE A 80 0.02 0.50 -2.60
C ILE A 80 -0.37 -0.91 -3.07
N SER A 81 0.05 -1.92 -2.31
CA SER A 81 -0.57 -3.25 -2.30
C SER A 81 -0.83 -3.66 -0.86
N HIS A 82 -2.08 -3.92 -0.51
CA HIS A 82 -2.51 -4.24 0.86
C HIS A 82 -2.69 -5.74 1.11
N GLU A 83 -2.56 -6.60 0.10
CA GLU A 83 -2.57 -8.06 0.28
C GLU A 83 -1.42 -8.70 -0.50
N VAL A 84 -0.21 -8.61 0.05
CA VAL A 84 0.98 -9.29 -0.48
C VAL A 84 1.06 -10.71 0.09
N TRP A 85 0.28 -11.63 -0.50
CA TRP A 85 0.29 -13.03 -0.08
C TRP A 85 1.62 -13.71 -0.41
N GLN A 86 2.31 -14.20 0.62
CA GLN A 86 3.70 -14.68 0.51
C GLN A 86 3.88 -15.83 -0.49
N SER A 87 2.99 -16.83 -0.50
CA SER A 87 3.12 -18.01 -1.37
C SER A 87 2.82 -17.65 -2.83
N ALA A 88 1.70 -16.95 -3.10
CA ALA A 88 1.31 -16.60 -4.45
C ALA A 88 2.15 -15.47 -5.08
N PHE A 89 2.56 -14.48 -4.28
CA PHE A 89 3.09 -13.22 -4.80
C PHE A 89 4.48 -12.82 -4.31
N GLY A 90 5.03 -13.52 -3.31
CA GLY A 90 6.31 -13.15 -2.68
C GLY A 90 7.44 -12.96 -3.69
N LYS A 91 7.55 -13.85 -4.69
CA LYS A 91 8.58 -13.74 -5.74
C LYS A 91 8.45 -12.47 -6.60
N SER A 92 7.23 -12.09 -6.98
CA SER A 92 6.99 -10.89 -7.80
C SER A 92 7.20 -9.62 -6.99
N PHE A 93 6.79 -9.63 -5.72
CA PHE A 93 7.06 -8.57 -4.76
C PHE A 93 8.57 -8.36 -4.55
N ASP A 94 9.30 -9.42 -4.19
CA ASP A 94 10.74 -9.38 -3.94
C ASP A 94 11.49 -8.88 -5.17
N ALA A 95 11.17 -9.39 -6.36
CA ALA A 95 11.80 -8.94 -7.60
C ALA A 95 11.61 -7.44 -7.86
N ALA A 96 10.41 -6.90 -7.62
CA ALA A 96 10.13 -5.47 -7.80
C ALA A 96 10.78 -4.60 -6.71
N ARG A 97 10.77 -5.06 -5.45
CA ARG A 97 11.45 -4.41 -4.33
C ARG A 97 12.96 -4.32 -4.57
N ASP A 98 13.58 -5.44 -4.92
CA ASP A 98 15.03 -5.54 -5.10
C ASP A 98 15.52 -4.73 -6.33
N ALA A 99 14.65 -4.54 -7.33
CA ALA A 99 14.89 -3.64 -8.46
C ALA A 99 14.79 -2.14 -8.10
N GLY A 100 14.26 -1.80 -6.92
CA GLY A 100 14.15 -0.44 -6.40
C GLY A 100 12.96 0.35 -6.95
N GLY A 101 12.34 1.14 -6.08
CA GLY A 101 11.12 1.92 -6.37
C GLY A 101 9.87 1.41 -5.64
N LEU A 102 9.95 0.23 -5.02
CA LEU A 102 8.93 -0.33 -4.14
C LEU A 102 9.49 -0.45 -2.72
N LEU A 103 8.68 -0.11 -1.72
CA LEU A 103 9.03 -0.25 -0.30
C LEU A 103 8.18 -1.34 0.36
N ASP A 104 8.83 -2.15 1.19
CA ASP A 104 8.15 -3.05 2.11
C ASP A 104 7.67 -2.25 3.33
N TRP A 105 6.36 -2.19 3.54
CA TRP A 105 5.72 -1.40 4.60
C TRP A 105 5.28 -2.25 5.80
N GLY A 106 5.75 -3.50 5.88
CA GLY A 106 5.51 -4.41 6.98
C GLY A 106 4.30 -5.32 6.80
N ASP A 107 4.09 -6.16 7.81
CA ASP A 107 3.13 -7.26 7.75
C ASP A 107 1.80 -6.93 8.42
N HIS A 108 0.71 -7.43 7.84
CA HIS A 108 -0.49 -7.68 8.62
C HIS A 108 -0.22 -8.73 9.70
N VAL A 109 -0.93 -8.67 10.83
CA VAL A 109 -0.84 -9.69 11.90
C VAL A 109 -1.36 -11.08 11.46
N ALA A 110 -1.91 -11.18 10.25
CA ALA A 110 -2.43 -12.40 9.68
C ALA A 110 -1.32 -13.41 9.34
N ARG A 111 -1.69 -14.68 9.25
CA ARG A 111 -0.88 -15.74 8.68
C ARG A 111 -1.62 -16.33 7.49
N SER A 112 -0.92 -16.48 6.38
CA SER A 112 -1.47 -16.98 5.14
C SER A 112 -1.11 -18.44 4.90
N LEU A 113 -2.02 -19.16 4.26
CA LEU A 113 -1.78 -20.45 3.64
C LEU A 113 -2.48 -20.45 2.30
N GLU A 114 -1.73 -20.68 1.24
CA GLU A 114 -2.24 -20.81 -0.12
C GLU A 114 -1.67 -22.10 -0.69
N ASP A 115 -2.50 -23.12 -0.74
CA ASP A 115 -2.12 -24.43 -1.22
C ASP A 115 -3.34 -25.18 -1.74
N MET A 116 -3.08 -26.35 -2.29
CA MET A 116 -4.10 -27.29 -2.73
C MET A 116 -4.91 -27.79 -1.52
N GLY A 117 -6.19 -27.46 -1.51
CA GLY A 117 -7.15 -27.98 -0.54
C GLY A 117 -8.14 -28.94 -1.19
N TYR A 118 -8.64 -29.90 -0.41
CA TYR A 118 -9.76 -30.75 -0.78
C TYR A 118 -10.77 -30.78 0.38
N PRO A 119 -12.07 -30.97 0.10
CA PRO A 119 -13.07 -31.07 1.16
C PRO A 119 -13.02 -32.46 1.82
N ASN A 120 -13.20 -32.52 3.14
CA ASN A 120 -13.03 -33.74 3.94
C ASN A 120 -13.77 -34.98 3.41
N TRP A 121 -14.98 -34.79 2.87
CA TRP A 121 -15.78 -35.89 2.33
C TRP A 121 -15.12 -36.65 1.17
N VAL A 122 -14.15 -36.04 0.47
CA VAL A 122 -13.36 -36.71 -0.57
C VAL A 122 -12.47 -37.80 0.03
N ALA A 123 -11.84 -37.53 1.17
CA ALA A 123 -11.06 -38.51 1.92
C ALA A 123 -11.99 -39.51 2.63
N GLU A 124 -13.01 -39.04 3.34
CA GLU A 124 -13.94 -39.89 4.12
C GLU A 124 -14.67 -40.93 3.24
N LYS A 125 -15.02 -40.56 2.00
CA LYS A 125 -15.70 -41.46 1.05
C LYS A 125 -14.73 -42.23 0.14
N GLY A 126 -13.42 -42.09 0.34
CA GLY A 126 -12.40 -42.77 -0.47
C GLY A 126 -12.47 -42.41 -1.96
N LEU A 127 -12.82 -41.16 -2.30
CA LEU A 127 -13.06 -40.75 -3.69
C LEU A 127 -11.80 -40.34 -4.45
N CYS A 128 -10.69 -40.15 -3.74
CA CYS A 128 -9.39 -39.87 -4.33
C CYS A 128 -8.36 -40.84 -3.73
N PRO A 129 -8.19 -42.02 -4.34
CA PRO A 129 -7.16 -42.97 -3.93
C PRO A 129 -5.76 -42.33 -4.03
N GLY A 130 -4.97 -42.43 -2.96
CA GLY A 130 -3.61 -41.88 -2.91
C GLY A 130 -3.48 -40.49 -2.31
N LEU A 131 -4.56 -39.93 -1.71
CA LEU A 131 -4.41 -38.79 -0.81
C LEU A 131 -3.48 -39.14 0.37
N PRO A 132 -2.65 -38.20 0.85
CA PRO A 132 -1.87 -38.38 2.07
C PRO A 132 -2.77 -38.59 3.29
N ASP A 133 -2.30 -39.41 4.24
CA ASP A 133 -2.91 -39.58 5.57
C ASP A 133 -2.70 -38.34 6.47
#